data_AF-A0A9P8TMA9-F1
#
_entry.id   AF-A0A9P8TMA9-F1
#
_cell.length_a   1.000
_cell.length_b   1.000
_cell.length_c   1.000
_cell.angle_alpha   90.00
_cell.angle_beta   90.00
_cell.angle_gamma   90.00
#
_symmetry.space_group_name_H-M   'P 1'
#
loop_
_entity.id
_entity.type
_entity.pdbx_description
1 polymer ?
#
loop_
_entity_poly.entity_id
_entity_poly.type
_entity_poly.pdbx_seq_one_letter_code
_entity_poly.pdbx_strand_id
1 'polypeptide(L)'
;MGLTTSKATPASITTTTSFTTQSEKFQYLQDCYDDRQDQLQRLNKKHSTPSPPNQGEGEEDQPVYTPTSITVENLKQWSDEFNEGDDSVKNRISLQALSQIGCISSMVKKLNNLNDGNLTDDVWTTEVETFKAPSYTATNNSGASWLYTALSLLDHQYVVKFDIKSAGRSSSQLSYKYLLFYDKLERSNHLLSKMIETSDFDLNSRVIQHLLNHNAGHWDMLINLITKYGLVPSTRYPDLSSGVMVEQLDYLLT
;
A
#
# COMPACT_ATOMS: atom_id res chain seq x y z
N MET A 1 -29.24 23.88 -44.64
CA MET A 1 -28.32 22.75 -44.39
C MET A 1 -27.85 22.86 -42.96
N GLY A 2 -28.52 22.16 -42.03
CA GLY A 2 -28.13 22.09 -40.62
C GLY A 2 -27.39 20.78 -40.40
N LEU A 3 -26.14 20.85 -39.96
CA LEU A 3 -25.35 19.70 -39.54
C LEU A 3 -25.58 19.50 -38.04
N THR A 4 -26.30 18.45 -37.68
CA THR A 4 -26.50 18.00 -36.31
C THR A 4 -25.30 17.15 -35.89
N THR A 5 -24.46 17.65 -34.98
CA THR A 5 -23.45 16.85 -34.31
C THR A 5 -24.03 16.31 -33.01
N SER A 6 -24.34 15.01 -33.00
CA SER A 6 -24.73 14.27 -31.80
C SER A 6 -23.54 14.19 -30.85
N LYS A 7 -23.66 14.88 -29.71
CA LYS A 7 -22.67 14.88 -28.63
C LYS A 7 -22.87 13.60 -27.80
N ALA A 8 -21.91 12.69 -27.85
CA ALA A 8 -21.89 11.50 -27.00
C ALA A 8 -21.83 11.91 -25.51
N THR A 9 -22.82 11.45 -24.75
CA THR A 9 -22.90 11.63 -23.29
C THR A 9 -21.96 10.64 -22.60
N PRO A 10 -21.09 11.07 -21.66
CA PRO A 10 -20.26 10.14 -20.89
C PRO A 10 -21.14 9.35 -19.91
N ALA A 11 -21.02 8.02 -19.93
CA ALA A 11 -21.73 7.14 -19.01
C ALA A 11 -21.17 7.30 -17.59
N SER A 12 -21.96 7.89 -16.70
CA SER A 12 -21.72 7.90 -15.25
C SER A 12 -21.85 6.48 -14.69
N ILE A 13 -20.74 5.84 -14.34
CA ILE A 13 -20.75 4.61 -13.54
C ILE A 13 -20.56 5.04 -12.08
N THR A 14 -21.67 5.44 -11.46
CA THR A 14 -21.77 5.55 -9.99
C THR A 14 -22.97 4.74 -9.56
N THR A 15 -22.83 3.41 -9.58
CA THR A 15 -23.84 2.53 -9.01
C THR A 15 -23.61 2.45 -7.50
N THR A 16 -24.23 3.38 -6.77
CA THR A 16 -24.32 3.29 -5.31
C THR A 16 -25.30 2.19 -4.96
N THR A 17 -24.80 0.98 -4.69
CA THR A 17 -25.63 -0.14 -4.22
C THR A 17 -25.99 0.11 -2.74
N SER A 18 -27.21 0.57 -2.48
CA SER A 18 -27.74 0.68 -1.11
C SER A 18 -28.28 -0.66 -0.67
N PHE A 19 -27.76 -1.19 0.45
CA PHE A 19 -28.22 -2.44 1.06
C PHE A 19 -29.20 -2.14 2.19
N THR A 20 -30.34 -2.83 2.24
CA THR A 20 -31.39 -2.62 3.24
C THR A 20 -31.31 -3.62 4.40
N THR A 21 -30.62 -4.75 4.23
CA THR A 21 -30.47 -5.78 5.25
C THR A 21 -29.04 -6.33 5.34
N GLN A 22 -28.66 -6.87 6.51
CA GLN A 22 -27.35 -7.51 6.70
C GLN A 22 -27.16 -8.75 5.81
N SER A 23 -28.23 -9.47 5.52
CA SER A 23 -28.22 -10.63 4.61
C SER A 23 -27.87 -10.24 3.18
N GLU A 24 -28.39 -9.12 2.68
CA GLU A 24 -28.05 -8.61 1.34
C GLU A 24 -26.59 -8.21 1.24
N LYS A 25 -26.04 -7.60 2.30
CA LYS A 25 -24.62 -7.25 2.36
C LYS A 25 -23.73 -8.49 2.37
N PHE A 26 -24.13 -9.54 3.10
CA PHE A 26 -23.38 -10.79 3.14
C PHE A 26 -23.41 -11.51 1.79
N GLN A 27 -24.58 -11.57 1.14
CA GLN A 27 -24.72 -12.17 -0.19
C GLN A 27 -23.87 -11.43 -1.23
N TYR A 28 -23.89 -10.09 -1.21
CA TYR A 28 -23.07 -9.30 -2.13
C TYR A 28 -21.56 -9.55 -1.96
N LEU A 29 -21.09 -9.70 -0.72
CA LEU A 29 -19.69 -10.02 -0.44
C LEU A 29 -19.32 -11.43 -0.92
N GLN A 30 -20.25 -12.38 -0.78
CA GLN A 30 -20.10 -13.74 -1.30
C GLN A 30 -20.00 -13.73 -2.83
N ASP A 31 -20.90 -13.01 -3.51
CA ASP A 31 -20.90 -12.89 -4.97
C ASP A 31 -19.61 -12.23 -5.48
N CYS A 32 -19.11 -11.20 -4.78
CA CYS A 32 -17.83 -10.55 -5.11
C CYS A 32 -16.63 -11.47 -4.90
N TYR A 33 -16.69 -12.36 -3.91
CA TYR A 33 -15.64 -13.36 -3.68
C TYR A 33 -15.62 -14.39 -4.81
N ASP A 34 -16.80 -14.89 -5.19
CA ASP A 34 -16.94 -15.90 -6.25
C ASP A 34 -16.51 -15.35 -7.62
N ASP A 35 -16.90 -14.11 -7.97
CA ASP A 35 -16.51 -13.48 -9.24
C ASP A 35 -14.98 -13.28 -9.33
N ARG A 36 -14.31 -13.00 -8.20
CA ARG A 36 -12.84 -12.95 -8.13
C ARG A 36 -12.21 -14.32 -8.36
N GLN A 37 -12.77 -15.38 -7.78
CA GLN A 37 -12.25 -16.75 -8.02
C GLN A 37 -12.40 -17.15 -9.48
N ASP A 38 -13.52 -16.77 -10.11
CA ASP A 38 -13.79 -17.02 -11.52
C ASP A 38 -12.78 -16.31 -12.43
N GLN A 39 -12.44 -15.05 -12.12
CA GLN A 39 -11.40 -14.30 -12.82
C GLN A 39 -10.02 -14.96 -12.69
N LEU A 40 -9.67 -15.44 -11.49
CA LEU A 40 -8.40 -16.15 -11.25
C LEU A 40 -8.33 -17.47 -12.03
N GLN A 41 -9.43 -18.22 -12.11
CA GLN A 41 -9.49 -19.44 -12.93
C GLN A 41 -9.34 -19.14 -14.42
N ARG A 42 -9.96 -18.06 -14.93
CA ARG A 42 -9.80 -17.63 -16.33
C ARG A 42 -8.36 -17.24 -16.65
N LEU A 43 -7.68 -16.54 -15.73
CA LEU A 43 -6.27 -16.18 -15.88
C LEU A 43 -5.37 -17.42 -15.89
N ASN A 44 -5.58 -18.36 -14.97
CA ASN A 44 -4.83 -19.61 -14.95
C ASN A 44 -5.06 -20.47 -16.20
N LYS A 45 -6.29 -20.49 -16.74
CA LYS A 45 -6.61 -21.18 -18.00
C LYS A 45 -5.91 -20.52 -19.20
N LYS A 46 -5.79 -19.19 -19.21
CA LYS A 46 -5.07 -18.44 -20.25
C LYS A 46 -3.55 -18.66 -20.21
N HIS A 47 -3.00 -18.95 -19.03
CA HIS A 47 -1.60 -19.34 -18.85
C HIS A 47 -1.32 -20.85 -19.03
N SER A 48 -2.37 -21.67 -19.16
CA SER A 48 -2.26 -23.13 -19.32
C SER A 48 -2.43 -23.61 -20.78
N THR A 49 -2.58 -22.72 -21.76
CA THR A 49 -2.52 -23.12 -23.16
C THR A 49 -1.11 -23.61 -23.49
N PRO A 50 -0.91 -24.86 -23.92
CA PRO A 50 0.42 -25.36 -24.28
C PRO A 50 0.94 -24.53 -25.45
N SER A 51 2.19 -24.08 -25.35
CA SER A 51 2.91 -23.56 -26.51
C SER A 51 2.85 -24.57 -27.66
N PRO A 52 2.58 -24.14 -28.90
CA PRO A 52 2.55 -25.05 -30.03
C PRO A 52 3.92 -25.74 -30.19
N PRO A 53 3.94 -27.01 -30.66
CA PRO A 53 5.19 -27.74 -30.81
C PRO A 53 6.10 -27.06 -31.83
N ASN A 54 7.38 -26.94 -31.47
CA ASN A 54 8.47 -26.49 -32.32
C ASN A 54 8.38 -27.14 -33.71
N GLN A 55 7.93 -26.38 -34.70
CA GLN A 55 8.05 -26.71 -36.11
C GLN A 55 8.89 -25.63 -36.76
N GLY A 56 10.10 -26.01 -37.17
CA GLY A 56 10.85 -25.41 -38.27
C GLY A 56 11.33 -23.98 -38.06
N GLU A 57 12.66 -23.85 -38.02
CA GLU A 57 13.40 -22.62 -38.26
C GLU A 57 12.75 -21.77 -39.37
N GLY A 58 12.13 -20.68 -38.95
CA GLY A 58 11.72 -19.55 -39.78
C GLY A 58 11.98 -18.31 -38.95
N GLU A 59 12.87 -17.45 -39.43
CA GLU A 59 13.19 -16.15 -38.84
C GLU A 59 11.93 -15.30 -38.71
N GLU A 60 11.25 -15.39 -37.56
CA GLU A 60 10.38 -14.31 -37.09
C GLU A 60 11.25 -13.35 -36.30
N ASP A 61 11.57 -12.22 -36.93
CA ASP A 61 12.25 -11.08 -36.33
C ASP A 61 11.59 -10.71 -34.99
N GLN A 62 12.16 -11.22 -33.89
CA GLN A 62 11.96 -10.64 -32.57
C GLN A 62 12.32 -9.16 -32.70
N PRO A 63 11.49 -8.19 -32.25
CA PRO A 63 11.86 -6.80 -32.32
C PRO A 63 13.16 -6.65 -31.51
N VAL A 64 14.27 -6.49 -32.22
CA VAL A 64 15.58 -6.27 -31.63
C VAL A 64 15.44 -4.96 -30.87
N TYR A 65 15.29 -5.05 -29.55
CA TYR A 65 15.41 -3.89 -28.69
C TYR A 65 16.88 -3.48 -28.74
N THR A 66 17.20 -2.60 -29.68
CA THR A 66 18.44 -1.83 -29.61
C THR A 66 18.20 -0.79 -28.52
N PRO A 67 18.90 -0.85 -27.37
CA PRO A 67 18.87 0.28 -26.46
C PRO A 67 19.41 1.47 -27.25
N THR A 68 18.53 2.39 -27.63
CA THR A 68 18.96 3.64 -28.24
C THR A 68 19.79 4.36 -27.20
N SER A 69 21.11 4.36 -27.41
CA SER A 69 22.01 5.14 -26.58
C SER A 69 21.54 6.58 -26.59
N ILE A 70 21.36 7.16 -25.40
CA ILE A 70 21.05 8.59 -25.29
C ILE A 70 22.26 9.34 -25.85
N THR A 71 22.12 9.90 -27.04
CA THR A 71 23.17 10.71 -27.70
C THR A 71 23.07 12.17 -27.24
N VAL A 72 24.18 12.90 -27.36
CA VAL A 72 24.23 14.32 -27.02
C VAL A 72 23.30 15.13 -27.93
N GLU A 73 23.16 14.69 -29.19
CA GLU A 73 22.24 15.26 -30.16
C GLU A 73 20.78 15.11 -29.71
N ASN A 74 20.39 13.95 -29.18
CA ASN A 74 19.04 13.72 -28.65
C ASN A 74 18.77 14.58 -27.41
N LEU A 75 19.75 14.70 -26.50
CA LEU A 75 19.63 15.57 -25.33
C LEU A 75 19.50 17.05 -25.71
N LYS A 76 20.25 17.47 -26.73
CA LYS A 76 20.18 18.83 -27.26
C LYS A 76 18.81 19.09 -27.88
N GLN A 77 18.32 18.15 -28.69
CA GLN A 77 16.98 18.23 -29.26
C GLN A 77 15.90 18.35 -28.17
N TRP A 78 15.93 17.50 -27.13
CA TRP A 78 14.96 17.59 -26.03
C TRP A 78 15.09 18.87 -25.22
N SER A 79 16.31 19.37 -25.02
CA SER A 79 16.55 20.65 -24.36
C SER A 79 15.98 21.82 -25.18
N ASP A 80 16.18 21.80 -26.49
CA ASP A 80 15.69 22.84 -27.40
C ASP A 80 14.16 22.78 -27.47
N GLU A 81 13.56 21.59 -27.62
CA GLU A 81 12.10 21.37 -27.57
C GLU A 81 11.49 21.83 -26.23
N PHE A 82 12.17 21.56 -25.11
CA PHE A 82 11.70 21.96 -23.77
C PHE A 82 11.70 23.48 -23.57
N ASN A 83 12.66 24.20 -24.19
CA ASN A 83 12.85 25.64 -24.02
C ASN A 83 12.16 26.48 -25.11
N GLU A 84 11.89 25.95 -26.30
CA GLU A 84 11.43 26.71 -27.46
C GLU A 84 9.99 26.39 -27.90
N GLY A 85 9.38 25.29 -27.41
CA GLY A 85 8.00 24.91 -27.78
C GLY A 85 6.91 25.85 -27.24
N ASP A 86 5.66 25.64 -27.67
CA ASP A 86 4.48 26.41 -27.21
C ASP A 86 4.28 26.37 -25.67
N ASP A 87 4.79 25.34 -25.00
CA ASP A 87 4.75 25.18 -23.55
C ASP A 87 6.01 25.72 -22.82
N SER A 88 6.95 26.33 -23.55
CA SER A 88 8.23 26.86 -23.01
C SER A 88 8.06 27.77 -21.79
N VAL A 89 7.02 28.60 -21.78
CA VAL A 89 6.73 29.50 -20.65
C VAL A 89 6.35 28.70 -19.40
N LYS A 90 5.54 27.64 -19.54
CA LYS A 90 5.14 26.77 -18.43
C LYS A 90 6.34 25.96 -17.91
N ASN A 91 7.18 25.46 -18.82
CA ASN A 91 8.38 24.70 -18.51
C ASN A 91 9.38 25.53 -17.71
N ARG A 92 9.63 26.78 -18.13
CA ARG A 92 10.53 27.70 -17.44
C ARG A 92 10.01 28.10 -16.05
N ILE A 93 8.70 28.38 -15.92
CA ILE A 93 8.09 28.67 -14.62
C ILE A 93 8.19 27.46 -13.69
N SER A 94 7.94 26.26 -14.19
CA SER A 94 8.04 25.02 -13.43
C SER A 94 9.48 24.75 -12.96
N LEU A 95 10.47 24.98 -13.83
CA LEU A 95 11.89 24.83 -13.49
C LEU A 95 12.35 25.87 -12.46
N GLN A 96 11.90 27.12 -12.58
CA GLN A 96 12.17 28.16 -11.59
C GLN A 96 11.51 27.83 -10.24
N ALA A 97 10.29 27.30 -10.26
CA ALA A 97 9.61 26.89 -9.04
C ALA A 97 10.35 25.70 -8.38
N LEU A 98 10.68 24.66 -9.15
CA LEU A 98 11.33 23.44 -8.64
C LEU A 98 12.76 23.68 -8.17
N SER A 99 13.49 24.60 -8.80
CA SER A 99 14.86 24.95 -8.36
C SER A 99 14.87 25.71 -7.02
N GLN A 100 13.83 26.50 -6.73
CA GLN A 100 13.71 27.22 -5.46
C GLN A 100 13.10 26.39 -4.34
N ILE A 101 12.26 25.41 -4.69
CA ILE A 101 11.48 24.62 -3.75
C ILE A 101 11.89 23.15 -3.88
N GLY A 102 12.69 22.65 -2.95
CA GLY A 102 13.25 21.30 -2.98
C GLY A 102 12.24 20.14 -2.89
N CYS A 103 10.94 20.41 -2.73
CA CYS A 103 9.91 19.37 -2.75
C CYS A 103 8.58 19.88 -3.30
N ILE A 104 8.07 19.18 -4.32
CA ILE A 104 6.74 19.39 -4.94
C ILE A 104 5.63 19.48 -3.88
N SER A 105 5.75 18.71 -2.78
CA SER A 105 4.76 18.70 -1.69
C SER A 105 4.52 20.09 -1.07
N SER A 106 5.55 20.93 -1.01
CA SER A 106 5.43 22.27 -0.43
C SER A 106 4.83 23.30 -1.39
N MET A 107 4.88 23.06 -2.70
CA MET A 107 4.10 23.82 -3.69
C MET A 107 2.62 23.50 -3.59
N VAL A 108 2.28 22.21 -3.51
CA VAL A 108 0.89 21.74 -3.41
C VAL A 108 0.23 22.25 -2.13
N LYS A 109 0.94 22.25 -1.00
CA LYS A 109 0.45 22.84 0.27
C LYS A 109 0.16 24.33 0.15
N LYS A 110 1.03 25.10 -0.51
CA LYS A 110 0.80 26.53 -0.74
C LYS A 110 -0.41 26.77 -1.65
N LEU A 111 -0.56 25.99 -2.72
CA LEU A 111 -1.71 26.06 -3.62
C LEU A 111 -3.04 25.75 -2.90
N ASN A 112 -3.07 24.70 -2.08
CA ASN A 112 -4.26 24.34 -1.32
C ASN A 112 -4.63 25.40 -0.27
N ASN A 113 -3.64 26.08 0.31
CA ASN A 113 -3.87 27.17 1.26
C ASN A 113 -4.27 28.50 0.59
N LEU A 114 -3.97 28.68 -0.71
CA LEU A 114 -4.28 29.89 -1.48
C LEU A 114 -5.63 29.83 -2.20
N ASN A 115 -6.07 28.64 -2.60
CA ASN A 115 -7.43 28.42 -3.05
C ASN A 115 -8.34 28.40 -1.82
N ASP A 116 -8.93 29.55 -1.54
CA ASP A 116 -9.83 29.86 -0.42
C ASP A 116 -11.12 29.01 -0.47
N GLY A 117 -10.96 27.72 -0.21
CA GLY A 117 -11.99 26.69 -0.35
C GLY A 117 -11.52 25.37 0.25
N ASN A 118 -11.37 25.35 1.57
CA ASN A 118 -11.70 24.25 2.51
C ASN A 118 -11.63 22.80 2.00
N LEU A 119 -10.61 22.43 1.22
CA LEU A 119 -10.29 21.03 0.91
C LEU A 119 -9.64 20.30 2.08
N THR A 120 -9.29 21.04 3.14
CA THR A 120 -8.65 20.57 4.36
C THR A 120 -9.47 20.90 5.61
N ASP A 121 -10.72 21.30 5.45
CA ASP A 121 -11.61 21.36 6.60
C ASP A 121 -11.83 19.93 7.07
N ASP A 122 -11.44 19.63 8.31
CA ASP A 122 -11.71 18.36 8.98
C ASP A 122 -13.22 18.25 9.34
N VAL A 123 -14.09 18.48 8.36
CA VAL A 123 -15.54 18.43 8.47
C VAL A 123 -16.03 17.15 7.82
N TRP A 124 -16.34 16.16 8.65
CA TRP A 124 -16.81 14.86 8.22
C TRP A 124 -18.33 14.77 8.38
N THR A 125 -19.07 14.40 7.32
CA THR A 125 -20.54 14.23 7.38
C THR A 125 -20.96 13.11 8.33
N THR A 126 -20.10 12.10 8.48
CA THR A 126 -20.31 11.00 9.41
C THR A 126 -18.98 10.72 10.09
N GLU A 127 -18.92 11.07 11.36
CA GLU A 127 -17.76 10.81 12.20
C GLU A 127 -18.09 9.64 13.13
N VAL A 128 -17.20 8.66 13.18
CA VAL A 128 -17.26 7.64 14.23
C VAL A 128 -16.59 8.25 15.44
N GLU A 129 -17.26 8.20 16.60
CA GLU A 129 -16.63 8.59 17.86
C GLU A 129 -15.37 7.75 18.07
N THR A 130 -14.21 8.33 17.77
CA THR A 130 -12.92 7.71 18.03
C THR A 130 -12.40 8.26 19.34
N PHE A 131 -11.94 7.37 20.22
CA PHE A 131 -11.10 7.82 21.32
C PHE A 131 -9.81 8.34 20.72
N LYS A 132 -9.27 9.42 21.30
CA LYS A 132 -7.99 9.98 20.91
C LYS A 132 -7.03 8.81 20.73
N ALA A 133 -6.72 8.51 19.47
CA ALA A 133 -5.78 7.45 19.16
C ALA A 133 -4.54 7.78 19.99
N PRO A 134 -3.98 6.81 20.73
CA PRO A 134 -2.79 7.08 21.50
C PRO A 134 -1.81 7.69 20.53
N SER A 135 -1.19 8.82 20.89
CA SER A 135 -0.13 9.41 20.08
C SER A 135 1.07 8.50 20.25
N TYR A 136 0.99 7.36 19.58
CA TYR A 136 2.16 6.61 19.25
C TYR A 136 2.91 7.53 18.33
N THR A 137 3.95 8.15 18.88
CA THR A 137 4.97 8.83 18.13
C THR A 137 5.35 7.86 17.02
N ALA A 138 4.91 8.16 15.81
CA ALA A 138 5.25 7.40 14.63
C ALA A 138 6.78 7.40 14.56
N THR A 139 7.40 6.36 15.09
CA THR A 139 8.82 6.11 14.91
C THR A 139 8.93 5.63 13.47
N ASN A 140 9.04 6.64 12.62
CA ASN A 140 9.29 6.60 11.20
C ASN A 140 10.52 5.72 10.93
N ASN A 141 10.33 4.42 10.72
CA ASN A 141 11.19 3.53 9.91
C ASN A 141 10.87 2.03 10.04
N SER A 142 10.05 1.59 10.99
CA SER A 142 9.98 0.16 11.35
C SER A 142 9.11 -0.75 10.46
N GLY A 143 8.57 -0.29 9.32
CA GLY A 143 7.76 -1.11 8.39
C GLY A 143 6.46 -1.72 8.97
N ALA A 144 6.17 -1.51 10.25
CA ALA A 144 5.12 -2.21 11.00
C ALA A 144 3.82 -1.39 11.15
N SER A 145 3.55 -0.49 10.19
CA SER A 145 2.32 0.32 10.15
C SER A 145 1.06 -0.55 10.13
N TRP A 146 1.10 -1.72 9.50
CA TRP A 146 -0.01 -2.67 9.45
C TRP A 146 -0.44 -3.14 10.85
N LEU A 147 0.53 -3.42 11.73
CA LEU A 147 0.28 -3.86 13.11
C LEU A 147 -0.24 -2.70 13.96
N TYR A 148 0.26 -1.49 13.72
CA TYR A 148 -0.19 -0.27 14.37
C TYR A 148 -1.67 0.06 14.08
N THR A 149 -2.02 0.10 12.79
CA THR A 149 -3.39 0.39 12.34
C THR A 149 -4.35 -0.67 12.86
N ALA A 150 -3.94 -1.94 12.82
CA ALA A 150 -4.73 -3.03 13.35
C ALA A 150 -5.00 -2.92 14.86
N LEU A 151 -3.96 -2.63 15.65
CA LEU A 151 -4.11 -2.54 17.10
C LEU A 151 -4.96 -1.33 17.51
N SER A 152 -4.88 -0.23 16.77
CA SER A 152 -5.72 0.95 16.97
C SER A 152 -7.22 0.63 16.81
N LEU A 153 -7.56 -0.22 15.83
CA LEU A 153 -8.94 -0.70 15.65
C LEU A 153 -9.40 -1.57 16.82
N LEU A 154 -8.54 -2.46 17.31
CA LEU A 154 -8.84 -3.34 18.44
C LEU A 154 -8.96 -2.58 19.76
N ASP A 155 -8.09 -1.59 19.98
CA ASP A 155 -8.13 -0.70 21.13
C ASP A 155 -9.46 0.05 21.20
N HIS A 156 -9.94 0.57 20.07
CA HIS A 156 -11.24 1.24 20.00
C HIS A 156 -12.37 0.31 20.46
N GLN A 157 -12.43 -0.91 19.92
CA GLN A 157 -13.44 -1.91 20.30
C GLN A 157 -13.33 -2.30 21.79
N TYR A 158 -12.12 -2.44 22.31
CA TYR A 158 -11.87 -2.74 23.72
C TYR A 158 -12.39 -1.63 24.64
N VAL A 159 -12.11 -0.36 24.31
CA VAL A 159 -12.58 0.79 25.10
C VAL A 159 -14.11 0.90 25.08
N VAL A 160 -14.76 0.70 23.93
CA VAL A 160 -16.24 0.70 23.83
C VAL A 160 -16.84 -0.42 24.68
N LYS A 161 -16.30 -1.64 24.59
CA LYS A 161 -16.88 -2.81 25.28
C LYS A 161 -16.74 -2.75 26.81
N PHE A 162 -15.63 -2.23 27.32
CA PHE A 162 -15.33 -2.25 28.75
C PHE A 162 -15.59 -0.91 29.46
N ASP A 163 -16.19 0.06 28.77
CA ASP A 163 -16.49 1.41 29.27
C ASP A 163 -15.33 2.07 30.03
N ILE A 164 -14.12 1.90 29.50
CA ILE A 164 -12.88 2.38 30.12
C ILE A 164 -12.80 3.92 30.08
N LYS A 165 -13.74 4.58 29.37
CA LYS A 165 -13.90 6.04 29.31
C LYS A 165 -14.02 6.65 30.71
N SER A 166 -14.74 5.99 31.61
CA SER A 166 -14.96 6.45 32.99
C SER A 166 -13.70 6.38 33.87
N ALA A 167 -12.69 5.60 33.47
CA ALA A 167 -11.47 5.36 34.23
C ALA A 167 -10.31 6.33 33.91
N GLY A 168 -10.53 7.35 33.07
CA GLY A 168 -9.57 8.43 32.81
C GLY A 168 -8.26 8.01 32.11
N ARG A 169 -8.25 6.88 31.39
CA ARG A 169 -7.05 6.39 30.69
C ARG A 169 -6.95 6.96 29.27
N SER A 170 -5.90 7.74 29.01
CA SER A 170 -5.61 8.39 27.71
C SER A 170 -4.55 7.65 26.86
N SER A 171 -4.02 6.52 27.33
CA SER A 171 -2.97 5.75 26.64
C SER A 171 -3.56 4.54 25.91
N SER A 172 -2.78 3.95 24.99
CA SER A 172 -3.15 2.67 24.37
C SER A 172 -3.38 1.61 25.43
N GLN A 173 -4.43 0.82 25.23
CA GLN A 173 -4.79 -0.23 26.17
C GLN A 173 -4.03 -1.53 25.86
N LEU A 174 -3.70 -1.77 24.59
CA LEU A 174 -3.00 -2.97 24.13
C LEU A 174 -1.51 -2.71 23.84
N SER A 175 -0.68 -3.73 24.09
CA SER A 175 0.75 -3.65 23.87
C SER A 175 1.12 -4.01 22.42
N TYR A 176 1.58 -3.01 21.66
CA TYR A 176 2.09 -3.21 20.31
C TYR A 176 3.37 -4.08 20.28
N LYS A 177 4.30 -3.82 21.22
CA LYS A 177 5.59 -4.53 21.26
C LYS A 177 5.45 -6.02 21.56
N TYR A 178 4.42 -6.40 22.32
CA TYR A 178 4.11 -7.80 22.58
C TYR A 178 3.87 -8.56 21.27
N LEU A 179 2.99 -8.05 20.41
CA LEU A 179 2.72 -8.67 19.11
C LEU A 179 3.89 -8.55 18.16
N LEU A 180 4.62 -7.42 18.17
CA LEU A 180 5.80 -7.24 17.33
C LEU A 180 6.89 -8.30 17.63
N PHE A 181 7.10 -8.62 18.90
CA PHE A 181 8.07 -9.65 19.30
C PHE A 181 7.72 -11.01 18.69
N TYR A 182 6.46 -11.44 18.80
CA TYR A 182 6.03 -12.71 18.22
C TYR A 182 5.97 -12.68 16.69
N ASP A 183 5.65 -11.55 16.07
CA ASP A 183 5.75 -11.39 14.61
C ASP A 183 7.18 -11.67 14.13
N LYS A 184 8.19 -11.06 14.77
CA LYS A 184 9.59 -11.27 14.40
C LYS A 184 10.04 -12.71 14.63
N LEU A 185 9.60 -13.33 15.73
CA LEU A 185 9.91 -14.72 16.04
C LEU A 185 9.31 -15.69 15.00
N GLU A 186 8.02 -15.56 14.70
CA GLU A 186 7.33 -16.41 13.73
C GLU A 186 7.84 -16.19 12.31
N ARG A 187 8.14 -14.95 11.95
CA ARG A 187 8.70 -14.61 10.64
C ARG A 187 10.08 -15.24 10.45
N SER A 188 10.94 -15.17 11.46
CA SER A 188 12.26 -15.82 11.42
C SER A 188 12.13 -17.34 11.25
N ASN A 189 11.19 -17.95 11.99
CA ASN A 189 10.92 -19.38 11.88
C ASN A 189 10.36 -19.76 10.49
N HIS A 190 9.44 -18.95 9.95
CA HIS A 190 8.87 -19.15 8.62
C HIS A 190 9.93 -19.00 7.52
N LEU A 191 10.81 -18.01 7.65
CA LEU A 191 11.93 -17.78 6.74
C LEU A 191 12.86 -19.01 6.70
N LEU A 192 13.27 -19.52 7.86
CA LEU A 192 14.11 -20.72 7.95
C LEU A 192 13.43 -21.95 7.34
N SER A 193 12.14 -22.16 7.63
CA SER A 193 11.36 -23.25 7.05
C SER A 193 11.30 -23.13 5.53
N LYS A 194 11.06 -21.92 5.02
CA LYS A 194 11.00 -21.67 3.58
C LYS A 194 12.36 -21.85 2.91
N MET A 195 13.45 -21.45 3.55
CA MET A 195 14.81 -21.68 3.05
C MET A 195 15.16 -23.17 2.95
N ILE A 196 14.69 -23.99 3.90
CA ILE A 196 14.85 -25.45 3.82
C ILE A 196 14.05 -26.00 2.63
N GLU A 197 12.79 -25.59 2.48
CA GLU A 197 11.94 -25.99 1.35
C GLU A 197 12.49 -25.54 -0.01
N THR A 198 13.14 -24.39 -0.08
CA THR A 198 13.70 -23.84 -1.33
C THR A 198 15.19 -24.10 -1.48
N SER A 199 15.75 -25.04 -0.72
CA SER A 199 17.19 -25.33 -0.74
C SER A 199 17.71 -25.82 -2.09
N ASP A 200 16.83 -26.38 -2.93
CA ASP A 200 17.15 -26.83 -4.29
C ASP A 200 17.19 -25.69 -5.33
N PHE A 201 16.72 -24.48 -4.99
CA PHE A 201 16.71 -23.34 -5.92
C PHE A 201 18.03 -22.57 -5.88
N ASP A 202 18.42 -22.00 -7.01
CA ASP A 202 19.58 -21.10 -7.08
C ASP A 202 19.36 -19.85 -6.21
N LEU A 203 20.41 -19.39 -5.53
CA LEU A 203 20.39 -18.20 -4.66
C LEU A 203 19.92 -16.94 -5.39
N ASN A 204 20.21 -16.84 -6.69
CA ASN A 204 19.78 -15.71 -7.52
C ASN A 204 18.34 -15.87 -8.04
N SER A 205 17.65 -16.97 -7.72
CA SER A 205 16.25 -17.15 -8.06
C SER A 205 15.41 -16.02 -7.51
N ARG A 206 14.48 -15.53 -8.33
CA ARG A 206 13.51 -14.51 -7.93
C ARG A 206 12.74 -14.90 -6.67
N VAL A 207 12.51 -16.19 -6.45
CA VAL A 207 11.81 -16.71 -5.26
C VAL A 207 12.63 -16.45 -3.99
N ILE A 208 13.93 -16.78 -4.00
CA ILE A 208 14.81 -16.60 -2.84
C ILE A 208 15.04 -15.10 -2.58
N GLN A 209 15.30 -14.31 -3.63
CA GLN A 209 15.46 -12.86 -3.49
C GLN A 209 14.20 -12.19 -2.92
N HIS A 210 13.02 -12.65 -3.33
CA HIS A 210 11.76 -12.13 -2.80
C HIS A 210 11.55 -12.52 -1.34
N LEU A 211 11.87 -13.76 -0.97
CA LEU A 211 11.76 -14.25 0.39
C LEU A 211 12.63 -13.45 1.37
N LEU A 212 13.83 -13.05 0.95
CA LEU A 212 14.75 -12.24 1.76
C LEU A 212 14.34 -10.77 1.93
N ASN A 213 13.46 -10.23 1.06
CA ASN A 213 13.11 -8.81 1.04
C ASN A 213 11.75 -8.49 1.70
N HIS A 214 11.09 -9.47 2.34
CA HIS A 214 9.72 -9.32 2.84
C HIS A 214 9.61 -8.79 4.27
N ASN A 215 9.56 -7.46 4.38
CA ASN A 215 9.43 -6.74 5.66
C ASN A 215 8.01 -6.29 6.02
N ALA A 216 7.04 -6.36 5.09
CA ALA A 216 5.66 -5.99 5.35
C ALA A 216 4.84 -7.14 5.95
N GLY A 217 3.74 -6.83 6.63
CA GLY A 217 2.78 -7.82 7.13
C GLY A 217 1.36 -7.57 6.61
N HIS A 218 0.51 -8.58 6.73
CA HIS A 218 -0.87 -8.57 6.27
C HIS A 218 -1.84 -8.85 7.42
N TRP A 219 -3.12 -8.53 7.23
CA TRP A 219 -4.17 -8.74 8.24
C TRP A 219 -4.27 -10.20 8.71
N ASP A 220 -4.09 -11.17 7.81
CA ASP A 220 -4.15 -12.59 8.19
C ASP A 220 -3.00 -12.99 9.14
N MET A 221 -1.83 -12.36 9.01
CA MET A 221 -0.71 -12.57 9.94
C MET A 221 -1.07 -12.05 11.34
N LEU A 222 -1.78 -10.93 11.42
CA LEU A 222 -2.29 -10.41 12.70
C LEU A 222 -3.21 -11.44 13.36
N ILE A 223 -4.19 -11.98 12.61
CA ILE A 223 -5.13 -12.96 13.14
C ILE A 223 -4.37 -14.16 13.70
N ASN A 224 -3.41 -14.70 12.95
CA ASN A 224 -2.61 -15.83 13.40
C ASN A 224 -1.86 -15.53 14.71
N LEU A 225 -1.26 -14.34 14.83
CA LEU A 225 -0.58 -13.91 16.05
C LEU A 225 -1.55 -13.80 17.23
N ILE A 226 -2.69 -13.16 17.04
CA ILE A 226 -3.71 -12.98 18.09
C ILE A 226 -4.31 -14.33 18.50
N THR A 227 -4.60 -15.22 17.56
CA THR A 227 -5.16 -16.54 17.87
C THR A 227 -4.18 -17.41 18.65
N LYS A 228 -2.88 -17.31 18.36
CA LYS A 228 -1.85 -18.13 19.02
C LYS A 228 -1.37 -17.55 20.35
N TYR A 229 -1.13 -16.23 20.41
CA TYR A 229 -0.51 -15.56 21.56
C TYR A 229 -1.47 -14.68 22.36
N GLY A 230 -2.62 -14.35 21.79
CA GLY A 230 -3.59 -13.47 22.42
C GLY A 230 -3.15 -12.00 22.40
N LEU A 231 -3.84 -11.21 23.22
CA LEU A 231 -3.59 -9.79 23.39
C LEU A 231 -3.22 -9.50 24.84
N VAL A 232 -2.27 -8.60 25.04
CA VAL A 232 -1.78 -8.23 26.37
C VAL A 232 -1.96 -6.73 26.57
N PRO A 233 -2.47 -6.30 27.74
CA PRO A 233 -2.54 -4.89 28.06
C PRO A 233 -1.15 -4.24 28.15
N SER A 234 -1.04 -2.99 27.70
CA SER A 234 0.19 -2.20 27.77
C SER A 234 0.75 -2.06 29.20
N THR A 235 -0.11 -2.14 30.22
CA THR A 235 0.30 -2.13 31.63
C THR A 235 1.12 -3.35 32.05
N ARG A 236 0.94 -4.50 31.37
CA ARG A 236 1.66 -5.75 31.64
C ARG A 236 2.92 -5.87 30.80
N TYR A 237 2.93 -5.29 29.60
CA TYR A 237 4.08 -5.22 28.73
C TYR A 237 4.28 -3.78 28.25
N PRO A 238 4.94 -2.93 29.07
CA PRO A 238 5.06 -1.51 28.80
C PRO A 238 6.02 -1.24 27.65
N ASP A 239 5.79 -0.13 26.96
CA ASP A 239 6.72 0.37 25.96
C ASP A 239 7.99 0.87 26.64
N LEU A 240 9.05 0.07 26.59
CA LEU A 240 10.40 0.54 26.93
C LEU A 240 10.78 1.69 25.97
N SER A 241 11.45 2.74 26.46
CA SER A 241 11.86 3.91 25.66
C SER A 241 12.79 3.60 24.48
N SER A 242 13.20 2.34 24.31
CA SER A 242 13.86 1.82 23.12
C SER A 242 12.88 1.66 21.94
N GLY A 243 12.30 2.76 21.46
CA GLY A 243 11.70 2.83 20.11
C GLY A 243 12.75 2.76 19.00
N VAL A 244 14.02 2.91 19.37
CA VAL A 244 15.19 2.99 18.48
C VAL A 244 15.66 1.62 17.96
N MET A 245 15.11 0.52 18.47
CA MET A 245 15.69 -0.81 18.24
C MET A 245 15.00 -1.64 17.16
N VAL A 246 13.83 -1.27 16.63
CA VAL A 246 13.14 -2.16 15.67
C VAL A 246 13.87 -2.21 14.33
N GLU A 247 14.33 -1.07 13.82
CA GLU A 247 15.12 -1.05 12.57
C GLU A 247 16.49 -1.72 12.73
N GLN A 248 17.16 -1.49 13.87
CA GLN A 248 18.43 -2.16 14.18
C GLN A 248 18.23 -3.67 14.38
N LEU A 249 17.12 -4.07 15.00
CA LEU A 249 16.76 -5.48 15.16
C LEU A 249 16.46 -6.11 13.80
N ASP A 250 15.80 -5.39 12.90
CA ASP A 250 15.51 -5.85 11.55
C ASP A 250 16.79 -6.05 10.75
N TYR A 251 17.75 -5.13 10.85
CA TYR A 251 19.08 -5.28 10.26
C TYR A 251 19.89 -6.44 10.85
N LEU A 252 19.71 -6.76 12.13
CA LEU A 252 20.42 -7.88 12.77
C LEU A 252 19.81 -9.25 12.46
N LEU A 253 18.51 -9.29 12.18
CA LEU A 253 17.78 -10.53 11.95
C LEU A 253 17.67 -10.92 10.47
N THR A 254 17.80 -9.95 9.55
CA THR A 254 17.57 -10.10 8.11
C THR A 254 18.59 -9.31 7.31
#